data_AF-C8S031-F1
#
_entry.id   AF-C8S031-F1
#
_cell.length_a   1.000
_cell.length_b   1.000
_cell.length_c   1.000
_cell.angle_alpha   90.00
_cell.angle_beta   90.00
_cell.angle_gamma   90.00
#
_symmetry.space_group_name_H-M   'P 1'
#
loop_
_entity.id
_entity.type
_entity.pdbx_description
1 polymer ?
#
loop_
_entity_poly.entity_id
_entity_poly.type
_entity_poly.pdbx_seq_one_letter_code
_entity_poly.pdbx_strand_id
1 'polypeptide(L)'
;MKSDSPSPDSPSLGLLLHDAARAMRKRFEQRSEALGLSSAQWRLLLHVSREGRAVQSRLADLLEIEPISVSRLLDRMERAGWVMREADPLDRRVRVVVPTAKALQARDNIRAMADAVYDQALAGLSPAERAALVAGLATIVTNLAVSGADGICRNSPEIEA
;
A
#
# COMPACT_ATOMS: atom_id res chain seq x y z
N MET A 1 37.47 14.80 4.77
CA MET A 1 37.09 14.12 6.03
C MET A 1 36.32 12.86 5.63
N LYS A 2 36.66 11.70 6.23
CA LYS A 2 36.56 10.34 5.66
C LYS A 2 35.18 9.98 5.07
N SER A 3 35.22 9.43 3.85
CA SER A 3 34.15 8.65 3.23
C SER A 3 33.99 7.35 4.02
N ASP A 4 32.96 7.25 4.86
CA ASP A 4 32.52 5.98 5.44
C ASP A 4 31.85 5.14 4.35
N SER A 5 32.68 4.42 3.60
CA SER A 5 32.20 3.32 2.78
C SER A 5 31.69 2.22 3.72
N PRO A 6 30.46 1.70 3.57
CA PRO A 6 29.93 0.68 4.47
C PRO A 6 30.83 -0.55 4.45
N SER A 7 31.20 -1.05 5.64
CA SER A 7 31.99 -2.28 5.80
C SER A 7 31.28 -3.46 5.11
N PRO A 8 32.02 -4.42 4.52
CA PRO A 8 31.46 -5.52 3.72
C PRO A 8 30.46 -6.42 4.47
N ASP A 9 30.43 -6.36 5.80
CA ASP A 9 29.55 -7.13 6.68
C ASP A 9 28.26 -6.38 7.09
N SER A 10 28.07 -5.13 6.64
CA SER A 10 26.83 -4.39 6.92
C SER A 10 25.71 -4.93 6.03
N PRO A 11 24.56 -5.35 6.58
CA PRO A 11 23.45 -5.82 5.77
C PRO A 11 23.04 -4.74 4.77
N SER A 12 22.91 -5.13 3.50
CA SER A 12 22.61 -4.18 2.43
C SER A 12 21.27 -3.50 2.68
N LEU A 13 21.15 -2.23 2.29
CA LEU A 13 19.92 -1.46 2.43
C LEU A 13 18.70 -2.21 1.86
N GLY A 14 18.85 -2.82 0.68
CA GLY A 14 17.79 -3.61 0.05
C GLY A 14 17.34 -4.80 0.89
N LEU A 15 18.27 -5.51 1.54
CA LEU A 15 17.95 -6.64 2.41
C LEU A 15 17.22 -6.18 3.67
N LEU A 16 17.69 -5.12 4.33
CA LEU A 16 17.03 -4.56 5.51
C LEU A 16 15.61 -4.06 5.20
N LEU A 17 15.41 -3.38 4.07
CA LEU A 17 14.09 -2.92 3.64
C LEU A 17 13.13 -4.10 3.44
N HIS A 18 13.60 -5.13 2.74
CA HIS A 18 12.82 -6.34 2.51
C HIS A 18 12.45 -7.05 3.83
N ASP A 19 13.43 -7.25 4.71
CA ASP A 19 13.26 -8.00 5.95
C ASP A 19 12.39 -7.24 6.96
N ALA A 20 12.57 -5.93 7.09
CA ALA A 20 11.71 -5.09 7.90
C ALA A 20 10.26 -5.12 7.40
N ALA A 21 10.04 -4.93 6.08
CA ALA A 21 8.70 -4.98 5.50
C ALA A 21 8.04 -6.36 5.70
N ARG A 22 8.80 -7.45 5.53
CA ARG A 22 8.33 -8.82 5.75
C ARG A 22 7.98 -9.08 7.22
N ALA A 23 8.83 -8.67 8.16
CA ALA A 23 8.60 -8.85 9.59
C ALA A 23 7.36 -8.09 10.07
N MET A 24 7.21 -6.83 9.64
CA MET A 24 6.04 -6.02 9.95
C MET A 24 4.76 -6.62 9.37
N ARG A 25 4.79 -7.09 8.11
CA ARG A 25 3.65 -7.78 7.47
C ARG A 25 3.23 -9.03 8.22
N LYS A 26 4.19 -9.89 8.59
CA LYS A 26 3.92 -11.12 9.36
C LYS A 26 3.30 -10.80 10.73
N ARG A 27 3.84 -9.79 11.42
CA ARG A 27 3.32 -9.38 12.74
C ARG A 27 1.91 -8.80 12.63
N PHE A 28 1.66 -8.05 11.58
CA PHE A 28 0.35 -7.50 11.27
C PHE A 28 -0.66 -8.62 10.98
N GLU A 29 -0.31 -9.57 10.11
CA GLU A 29 -1.14 -10.74 9.77
C GLU A 29 -1.58 -11.51 11.02
N GLN A 30 -0.64 -11.86 11.90
CA GLN A 30 -0.91 -12.55 13.17
C GLN A 30 -1.92 -11.82 14.06
N ARG A 31 -1.92 -10.49 14.06
CA ARG A 31 -2.89 -9.69 14.84
C ARG A 31 -4.24 -9.59 14.14
N SER A 32 -4.23 -9.51 12.81
CA SER A 32 -5.45 -9.43 11.99
C SER A 32 -6.21 -10.75 11.87
N GLU A 33 -5.59 -11.89 12.18
CA GLU A 33 -6.28 -13.20 12.25
C GLU A 33 -7.48 -13.16 13.20
N ALA A 34 -7.41 -12.38 14.29
CA ALA A 34 -8.52 -12.17 15.21
C ALA A 34 -9.75 -11.50 14.54
N LEU A 35 -9.57 -10.82 13.41
CA LEU A 35 -10.65 -10.22 12.61
C LEU A 35 -11.17 -11.18 11.53
N GLY A 36 -10.59 -12.38 11.38
CA GLY A 36 -10.97 -13.35 10.36
C GLY A 36 -10.66 -12.91 8.93
N LEU A 37 -9.71 -11.99 8.75
CA LEU A 37 -9.33 -11.44 7.45
C LEU A 37 -7.95 -11.96 7.04
N SER A 38 -7.80 -12.35 5.77
CA SER A 38 -6.48 -12.64 5.19
C SER A 38 -5.70 -11.36 4.88
N SER A 39 -4.38 -11.50 4.69
CA SER A 39 -3.49 -10.39 4.33
C SER A 39 -3.98 -9.58 3.12
N ALA A 40 -4.47 -10.26 2.07
CA ALA A 40 -4.98 -9.61 0.88
C ALA A 40 -6.31 -8.87 1.13
N GLN A 41 -7.22 -9.46 1.93
CA GLN A 41 -8.49 -8.83 2.30
C GLN A 41 -8.26 -7.57 3.13
N TRP A 42 -7.35 -7.67 4.08
CA TRP A 42 -6.91 -6.55 4.90
C TRP A 42 -6.33 -5.40 4.06
N ARG A 43 -5.33 -5.69 3.23
CA ARG A 43 -4.66 -4.66 2.40
C ARG A 43 -5.68 -3.97 1.51
N LEU A 44 -6.60 -4.73 0.91
CA LEU A 44 -7.69 -4.19 0.12
C LEU A 44 -8.56 -3.21 0.92
N LEU A 45 -8.95 -3.58 2.14
CA LEU A 45 -9.71 -2.70 3.04
C LEU A 45 -8.95 -1.42 3.39
N LEU A 46 -7.66 -1.52 3.67
CA LEU A 46 -6.84 -0.35 4.00
C LEU A 46 -6.79 0.63 2.83
N HIS A 47 -6.59 0.15 1.61
CA HIS A 47 -6.57 0.99 0.41
C HIS A 47 -7.94 1.63 0.14
N VAL A 48 -9.00 0.82 0.08
CA VAL A 48 -10.33 1.33 -0.29
C VAL A 48 -10.93 2.24 0.79
N SER A 49 -10.63 1.99 2.07
CA SER A 49 -11.12 2.83 3.18
C SER A 49 -10.36 4.17 3.29
N ARG A 50 -9.13 4.23 2.77
CA ARG A 50 -8.34 5.46 2.68
C ARG A 50 -8.76 6.31 1.48
N GLU A 51 -8.97 5.67 0.33
CA GLU A 51 -9.27 6.36 -0.94
C GLU A 51 -10.78 6.61 -1.10
N GLY A 52 -11.63 5.95 -0.31
CA GLY A 52 -13.10 6.04 -0.36
C GLY A 52 -13.71 5.35 -1.58
N ARG A 53 -12.96 5.24 -2.67
CA ARG A 53 -13.31 4.54 -3.90
C ARG A 53 -12.05 4.11 -4.66
N ALA A 54 -12.11 2.96 -5.30
CA ALA A 54 -11.04 2.50 -6.17
C ALA A 54 -11.58 1.66 -7.34
N VAL A 55 -10.95 1.77 -8.51
CA VAL A 55 -11.19 0.83 -9.61
C VAL A 55 -10.43 -0.48 -9.36
N GLN A 56 -10.95 -1.59 -9.89
CA GLN A 56 -10.39 -2.92 -9.66
C GLN A 56 -8.94 -3.05 -10.17
N SER A 57 -8.60 -2.45 -11.31
CA SER A 57 -7.23 -2.45 -11.85
C SER A 57 -6.25 -1.82 -10.88
N ARG A 58 -6.62 -0.68 -10.29
CA ARG A 58 -5.81 0.00 -9.28
C ARG A 58 -5.57 -0.87 -8.04
N LEU A 59 -6.59 -1.63 -7.62
CA LEU A 59 -6.45 -2.59 -6.52
C LEU A 59 -5.55 -3.77 -6.90
N ALA A 60 -5.52 -4.19 -8.16
CA ALA A 60 -4.57 -5.20 -8.65
C ALA A 60 -3.13 -4.74 -8.51
N ASP A 61 -2.85 -3.52 -8.97
CA ASP A 61 -1.52 -2.93 -8.89
C ASP A 61 -1.07 -2.77 -7.44
N LEU A 62 -1.94 -2.22 -6.58
CA LEU A 62 -1.62 -1.99 -5.15
C LEU A 62 -1.42 -3.27 -4.36
N LEU A 63 -2.13 -4.33 -4.73
CA LEU A 63 -2.03 -5.63 -4.06
C LEU A 63 -0.95 -6.53 -4.69
N GLU A 64 -0.42 -6.14 -5.85
CA GLU A 64 0.54 -6.90 -6.66
C GLU A 64 0.02 -8.31 -6.98
N ILE A 65 -1.26 -8.39 -7.39
CA ILE A 65 -1.89 -9.66 -7.76
C ILE A 65 -2.64 -9.52 -9.08
N GLU A 66 -2.80 -10.65 -9.76
CA GLU A 66 -3.50 -10.72 -11.05
C GLU A 66 -4.93 -10.15 -10.98
N PRO A 67 -5.42 -9.48 -12.04
CA PRO A 67 -6.78 -8.91 -12.07
C PRO A 67 -7.89 -9.91 -11.74
N ILE A 68 -7.73 -11.16 -12.18
CA ILE A 68 -8.68 -12.24 -11.88
C ILE A 68 -8.68 -12.62 -10.39
N SER A 69 -7.52 -12.53 -9.73
CA SER A 69 -7.37 -12.77 -8.30
C SER A 69 -8.01 -11.66 -7.47
N VAL A 70 -7.87 -10.40 -7.90
CA VAL A 70 -8.60 -9.27 -7.29
C VAL A 70 -10.10 -9.44 -7.46
N SER A 71 -10.58 -9.84 -8.65
CA SER A 71 -12.01 -10.06 -8.88
C SER A 71 -12.59 -11.05 -7.87
N ARG A 72 -11.95 -12.21 -7.72
CA ARG A 72 -12.38 -13.25 -6.76
C ARG A 72 -12.29 -12.78 -5.32
N LEU A 73 -11.30 -11.95 -5.00
CA LEU A 73 -11.14 -11.34 -3.69
C LEU A 73 -12.30 -10.36 -3.41
N LEU A 74 -12.63 -9.49 -4.36
CA LEU A 74 -13.76 -8.57 -4.27
C LEU A 74 -15.09 -9.31 -4.12
N ASP A 75 -15.30 -10.41 -4.85
CA ASP A 75 -16.51 -11.23 -4.71
C ASP A 75 -16.68 -11.81 -3.30
N ARG A 76 -15.57 -12.20 -2.64
CA ARG A 76 -15.60 -12.65 -1.24
C ARG A 76 -15.85 -11.49 -0.28
N MET A 77 -15.21 -10.36 -0.51
CA MET A 77 -15.32 -9.17 0.34
C MET A 77 -16.71 -8.55 0.27
N GLU A 78 -17.33 -8.51 -0.91
CA GLU A 78 -18.68 -8.04 -1.12
C GLU A 78 -19.71 -8.96 -0.45
N ARG A 79 -19.59 -10.28 -0.64
CA ARG A 79 -20.45 -11.26 0.08
C ARG A 79 -20.32 -11.18 1.60
N ALA A 80 -19.13 -10.86 2.11
CA ALA A 80 -18.90 -10.66 3.53
C ALA A 80 -19.31 -9.25 4.03
N GLY A 81 -19.85 -8.39 3.16
CA GLY A 81 -20.34 -7.06 3.49
C GLY A 81 -19.25 -6.03 3.79
N TRP A 82 -18.01 -6.25 3.32
CA TRP A 82 -16.88 -5.35 3.54
C TRP A 82 -16.80 -4.25 2.49
N VAL A 83 -17.15 -4.55 1.24
CA VAL A 83 -17.15 -3.59 0.13
C VAL A 83 -18.43 -3.75 -0.68
N MET A 84 -18.71 -2.80 -1.55
CA MET A 84 -19.73 -2.93 -2.60
C MET A 84 -19.21 -2.38 -3.93
N ARG A 85 -19.76 -2.87 -5.05
CA ARG A 85 -19.43 -2.40 -6.40
C ARG A 85 -20.56 -1.58 -7.00
N GLU A 86 -20.35 -0.28 -7.12
CA GLU A 86 -21.29 0.67 -7.74
C GLU A 86 -20.80 1.15 -9.11
N ALA A 87 -21.72 1.66 -9.93
CA ALA A 87 -21.36 2.31 -11.18
C ALA A 87 -20.67 3.65 -10.89
N ASP A 88 -19.62 3.98 -11.65
CA ASP A 88 -18.97 5.28 -11.49
C ASP A 88 -19.95 6.41 -11.90
N PRO A 89 -20.12 7.46 -11.07
CA PRO A 89 -20.97 8.60 -11.41
C PRO A 89 -20.56 9.33 -12.69
N LEU A 90 -19.27 9.30 -13.05
CA LEU A 90 -18.68 9.97 -14.20
C LEU A 90 -18.72 9.09 -15.47
N ASP A 91 -18.61 7.77 -15.32
CA ASP A 91 -18.75 6.80 -16.41
C ASP A 91 -19.43 5.51 -15.94
N ARG A 92 -20.70 5.34 -16.29
CA ARG A 92 -21.51 4.16 -15.92
C ARG A 92 -20.96 2.83 -16.46
N ARG A 93 -20.03 2.85 -17.42
CA ARG A 93 -19.36 1.65 -17.94
C ARG A 93 -18.28 1.16 -16.96
N VAL A 94 -17.80 2.02 -16.08
CA VAL A 94 -16.81 1.71 -15.05
C VAL A 94 -17.55 1.33 -13.76
N ARG A 95 -17.04 0.30 -13.08
CA ARG A 95 -17.47 -0.04 -11.72
C ARG A 95 -16.37 0.31 -10.74
N VAL A 96 -16.75 0.99 -9.66
CA VAL A 96 -15.86 1.34 -8.56
C VAL A 96 -16.20 0.50 -7.34
N VAL A 97 -15.17 0.17 -6.58
CA VAL A 97 -15.27 -0.51 -5.29
C VAL A 97 -15.29 0.57 -4.21
N VAL A 98 -16.28 0.52 -3.33
CA VAL A 98 -16.41 1.43 -2.19
C VAL A 98 -16.51 0.65 -0.87
N PRO A 99 -15.97 1.17 0.24
CA PRO A 99 -16.07 0.52 1.54
C PRO A 99 -17.51 0.62 2.06
N THR A 100 -17.99 -0.42 2.74
CA THR A 100 -19.25 -0.35 3.48
C THR A 100 -19.06 0.34 4.83
N ALA A 101 -20.16 0.66 5.52
CA ALA A 101 -20.12 1.11 6.91
C ALA A 101 -19.38 0.11 7.83
N LYS A 102 -19.54 -1.19 7.59
CA LYS A 102 -18.82 -2.25 8.31
C LYS A 102 -17.30 -2.13 8.14
N ALA A 103 -16.82 -1.88 6.92
CA ALA A 103 -15.39 -1.64 6.67
C ALA A 103 -14.89 -0.36 7.33
N LEU A 104 -15.67 0.73 7.26
CA LEU A 104 -15.30 2.00 7.87
C LEU A 104 -15.25 1.91 9.40
N GLN A 105 -16.16 1.17 10.04
CA GLN A 105 -16.12 0.91 11.47
C GLN A 105 -14.92 0.04 11.87
N ALA A 106 -14.60 -0.97 11.06
CA ALA A 106 -13.41 -1.77 11.31
C ALA A 106 -12.14 -0.92 11.19
N ARG A 107 -12.09 0.06 10.27
CA ARG A 107 -10.91 0.89 9.97
C ARG A 107 -10.19 1.44 11.20
N ASP A 108 -10.91 1.81 12.25
CA ASP A 108 -10.29 2.38 13.44
C ASP A 108 -9.58 1.30 14.28
N ASN A 109 -10.20 0.13 14.45
CA ASN A 109 -9.53 -1.06 15.03
C ASN A 109 -8.33 -1.48 14.18
N ILE A 110 -8.51 -1.41 12.87
CA ILE A 110 -7.50 -1.68 11.87
C ILE A 110 -6.27 -0.77 12.07
N ARG A 111 -6.51 0.54 12.19
CA ARG A 111 -5.49 1.54 12.39
C ARG A 111 -4.75 1.32 13.72
N ALA A 112 -5.49 1.11 14.80
CA ALA A 112 -4.90 0.84 16.11
C ALA A 112 -3.97 -0.39 16.11
N MET A 113 -4.35 -1.47 15.41
CA MET A 113 -3.47 -2.64 15.25
C MET A 113 -2.18 -2.30 14.49
N ALA A 114 -2.28 -1.54 13.40
CA ALA A 114 -1.13 -1.12 12.61
C ALA A 114 -0.18 -0.24 13.43
N ASP A 115 -0.73 0.74 14.16
CA ASP A 115 0.02 1.64 15.04
C ASP A 115 0.77 0.83 16.11
N ALA A 116 0.11 -0.15 16.73
CA ALA A 116 0.74 -1.04 17.70
C ALA A 116 1.83 -1.95 17.08
N VAL A 117 1.79 -2.24 15.77
CA VAL A 117 2.88 -2.97 15.09
C VAL A 117 4.05 -2.02 14.84
N TYR A 118 3.78 -0.78 14.46
CA TYR A 118 4.79 0.25 14.23
C TYR A 118 5.51 0.63 15.52
N ASP A 119 4.78 0.79 16.62
CA ASP A 119 5.39 1.07 17.92
C ASP A 119 6.35 -0.04 18.36
N GLN A 120 5.97 -1.30 18.12
CA GLN A 120 6.82 -2.45 18.37
C GLN A 120 8.05 -2.46 17.44
N ALA A 121 7.85 -2.20 16.14
CA ALA A 121 8.93 -2.23 15.14
C ALA A 121 9.97 -1.12 15.36
N LEU A 122 9.55 0.03 15.89
CA LEU A 122 10.39 1.19 16.13
C LEU A 122 10.91 1.26 17.58
N ALA A 123 10.56 0.28 18.44
CA ALA A 123 11.00 0.23 19.82
C ALA A 123 12.54 0.30 19.91
N GLY A 124 13.06 1.14 20.80
CA GLY A 124 14.50 1.41 20.92
C GLY A 124 15.02 2.60 20.10
N LEU A 125 14.25 3.10 19.12
CA LEU A 125 14.58 4.35 18.42
C LEU A 125 14.03 5.55 19.19
N SER A 126 14.87 6.58 19.33
CA SER A 126 14.49 7.91 19.79
C SER A 126 13.50 8.58 18.83
N PRO A 127 12.75 9.61 19.27
CA PRO A 127 11.84 10.34 18.40
C PRO A 127 12.51 10.93 17.14
N ALA A 128 13.76 11.40 17.28
CA ALA A 128 14.53 11.96 16.17
C ALA A 128 14.91 10.89 15.14
N GLU A 129 15.36 9.71 15.59
CA GLU A 129 15.69 8.59 14.69
C GLU A 129 14.45 8.07 13.95
N ARG A 130 13.30 8.00 14.63
CA ARG A 130 12.02 7.63 14.01
C ARG A 130 11.64 8.60 12.89
N ALA A 131 11.74 9.90 13.16
CA ALA A 131 11.45 10.93 12.17
C ALA A 131 12.42 10.86 10.97
N ALA A 132 13.71 10.68 11.23
CA ALA A 132 14.73 10.54 10.19
C ALA A 132 14.50 9.30 9.31
N LEU A 133 14.15 8.15 9.90
CA LEU A 133 13.83 6.92 9.17
C LEU A 133 12.63 7.12 8.24
N VAL A 134 11.53 7.67 8.75
CA VAL A 134 10.32 7.93 7.97
C VAL A 134 10.61 8.90 6.82
N ALA A 135 11.34 9.99 7.08
CA ALA A 135 11.73 10.95 6.05
C ALA A 135 12.59 10.29 4.96
N GLY A 136 13.61 9.52 5.34
CA GLY A 136 14.48 8.83 4.39
C GLY A 136 13.73 7.82 3.50
N LEU A 137 12.85 7.01 4.10
CA LEU A 137 12.00 6.07 3.35
C LEU A 137 11.05 6.81 2.39
N ALA A 138 10.44 7.91 2.82
CA ALA A 138 9.57 8.71 1.97
C ALA A 138 10.32 9.32 0.78
N THR A 139 11.55 9.78 0.97
CA THR A 139 12.42 10.25 -0.11
C THR A 139 12.73 9.12 -1.11
N ILE A 140 13.08 7.92 -0.63
CA ILE A 140 13.32 6.76 -1.52
C ILE A 140 12.08 6.46 -2.36
N VAL A 141 10.90 6.36 -1.73
CA VAL A 141 9.64 6.10 -2.44
C VAL A 141 9.35 7.18 -3.47
N THR A 142 9.53 8.45 -3.12
CA THR A 142 9.30 9.59 -4.03
C THR A 142 10.23 9.53 -5.24
N ASN A 143 11.53 9.30 -5.02
CA ASN A 143 12.51 9.19 -6.09
C ASN A 143 12.17 8.08 -7.09
N LEU A 144 11.66 6.94 -6.60
CA LEU A 144 11.29 5.80 -7.44
C LEU A 144 9.91 5.93 -8.09
N ALA A 145 9.00 6.70 -7.50
CA ALA A 145 7.67 6.95 -8.07
C ALA A 145 7.71 7.89 -9.30
N VAL A 146 8.68 8.81 -9.35
CA VAL A 146 8.82 9.79 -10.46
C VAL A 146 9.31 9.12 -11.75
N SER A 147 10.01 7.99 -11.68
CA SER A 147 10.55 7.29 -12.86
C SER A 147 9.51 6.51 -13.70
N GLY A 148 8.22 6.58 -13.37
CA GLY A 148 7.14 5.90 -14.11
C GLY A 148 6.41 6.75 -15.16
N ALA A 149 6.76 8.03 -15.34
CA ALA A 149 5.98 8.98 -16.15
C ALA A 149 6.70 9.59 -17.38
N ASP A 150 7.98 9.27 -17.64
CA ASP A 150 8.75 9.85 -18.76
C ASP A 150 8.91 8.86 -19.93
N GLY A 151 7.78 8.42 -20.51
CA GLY A 151 7.83 7.38 -21.54
C GLY A 151 6.72 7.38 -22.58
N ILE A 152 6.03 8.49 -22.86
CA ILE A 152 5.09 8.55 -24.00
C ILE A 152 5.11 9.93 -24.68
N CYS A 153 5.67 9.95 -25.90
CA CYS A 153 5.43 10.87 -27.02
C CYS A 153 5.74 12.37 -26.87
N ARG A 154 6.99 12.75 -27.16
CA ARG A 154 7.25 13.98 -27.94
C ARG A 154 7.17 13.65 -29.43
N ASN A 155 5.95 13.67 -30.00
CA ASN A 155 5.79 13.92 -31.43
C ASN A 155 5.42 15.39 -31.57
N SER A 156 6.41 16.22 -31.89
CA SER A 156 6.16 17.54 -32.46
C SER A 156 5.61 17.34 -33.87
N PRO A 157 4.47 17.94 -34.24
CA PRO A 157 4.16 18.10 -35.65
C PRO A 157 5.01 19.27 -36.19
N GLU A 158 5.78 18.99 -37.23
CA GLU A 158 6.21 19.99 -38.19
C GLU A 158 4.98 20.75 -38.70
N ILE A 159 5.03 22.09 -38.69
CA ILE A 159 4.24 22.91 -39.60
C ILE A 159 5.17 23.99 -40.14
N GLU A 160 5.37 23.92 -41.45
CA GLU A 160 5.99 24.89 -42.35
C GLU A 160 5.37 26.29 -42.22
N ALA A 161 6.25 27.30 -42.22
CA ALA A 161 6.20 28.44 -43.14
C ALA A 161 7.60 29.08 -43.24
#